data_AF-A0A183F683-F1
#
_entry.id   AF-A0A183F683-F1
#
_cell.length_a   1.000
_cell.length_b   1.000
_cell.length_c   1.000
_cell.angle_alpha   90.00
_cell.angle_beta   90.00
_cell.angle_gamma   90.00
#
_symmetry.space_group_name_H-M   'P 1'
#
loop_
_entity.id
_entity.type
_entity.pdbx_description
1 polymer ?
#
loop_
_entity_poly.entity_id
_entity_poly.type
_entity_poly.pdbx_seq_one_letter_code
_entity_poly.pdbx_strand_id
1 'polypeptide(L)'
;MTTIGSIKITKAAKALKASMEEAEKLRTGQVPPDAPAGKSASVDPLTWSTIGNAYLHLKRRIESLEEHWERAEEFALEQAENAPGVLEEFRAHWTANACAESIQEAERLVLELGTAFRVQLERQTPSSGGLPESVKLPPFELPEFKGDMHAFPEFWEMFAVAVHDNPTVPTISKFLYLKGKLKGEAHKLISPLQFSEYNYQQAVQLLKKTYMRPDILRIQLVQELQAVPPAHDIPTSQRTTLCTLKALWVQLEKLGEHPASTAHKCTIGEKFPLRTMEKAGELVKNAGEDWTVNHLLDALDQVIDRQGHYKDSTQPWRRRTSPSSTVHARHPEPMKFQRSTPEGKS
;
A
#
# COMPACT_ATOMS: atom_id res chain seq x y z
N MET A 1 -42.72 -3.84 -7.48
CA MET A 1 -41.36 -3.57 -6.95
C MET A 1 -40.98 -4.54 -5.84
N THR A 2 -41.92 -4.98 -5.01
CA THR A 2 -41.80 -6.07 -4.00
C THR A 2 -41.13 -7.34 -4.55
N THR A 3 -41.51 -7.77 -5.75
CA THR A 3 -40.91 -8.95 -6.41
C THR A 3 -39.41 -8.81 -6.67
N ILE A 4 -38.90 -7.61 -6.98
CA ILE A 4 -37.48 -7.40 -7.28
C ILE A 4 -36.62 -7.51 -6.02
N GLY A 5 -37.11 -7.00 -4.88
CA GLY A 5 -36.44 -7.13 -3.58
C GLY A 5 -36.34 -8.59 -3.13
N SER A 6 -37.45 -9.33 -3.19
CA SER A 6 -37.50 -10.76 -2.85
C SER A 6 -36.59 -11.60 -3.74
N ILE A 7 -36.53 -11.31 -5.05
CA ILE A 7 -35.63 -11.98 -5.99
C ILE A 7 -34.16 -11.76 -5.61
N LYS A 8 -33.78 -10.56 -5.17
CA LYS A 8 -32.40 -10.26 -4.75
C LYS A 8 -32.00 -11.03 -3.49
N ILE A 9 -32.87 -11.06 -2.47
CA ILE A 9 -32.65 -11.87 -1.24
C ILE A 9 -32.50 -13.35 -1.59
N THR A 10 -33.39 -13.88 -2.44
CA THR A 10 -33.34 -15.29 -2.88
C THR A 10 -32.03 -15.62 -3.59
N LYS A 11 -31.60 -14.74 -4.50
CA LYS A 11 -30.38 -14.95 -5.29
C LYS A 11 -29.15 -14.92 -4.39
N ALA A 12 -29.10 -13.98 -3.43
CA ALA A 12 -28.03 -13.88 -2.45
C ALA A 12 -27.98 -15.11 -1.53
N ALA A 13 -29.14 -15.57 -1.03
CA ALA A 13 -29.25 -16.76 -0.19
C ALA A 13 -28.77 -18.04 -0.91
N LYS A 14 -29.16 -18.23 -2.17
CA LYS A 14 -28.69 -19.36 -2.99
C LYS A 14 -27.17 -19.30 -3.24
N ALA A 15 -26.64 -18.10 -3.50
CA ALA A 15 -25.20 -17.93 -3.70
C ALA A 15 -24.38 -18.20 -2.42
N LEU A 16 -24.91 -17.82 -1.26
CA LEU A 16 -24.31 -18.13 0.05
C LEU A 16 -24.26 -19.65 0.26
N LYS A 17 -25.39 -20.35 0.09
CA LYS A 17 -25.46 -21.81 0.24
C LYS A 17 -24.51 -22.57 -0.69
N ALA A 18 -24.41 -22.15 -1.96
CA ALA A 18 -23.46 -22.75 -2.90
C ALA A 18 -22.00 -22.57 -2.45
N SER A 19 -21.67 -21.40 -1.90
CA SER A 19 -20.33 -21.10 -1.39
C SER A 19 -20.02 -21.89 -0.11
N MET A 20 -21.03 -22.15 0.74
CA MET A 20 -20.90 -22.99 1.93
C MET A 20 -20.63 -24.45 1.55
N GLU A 21 -21.33 -24.99 0.55
CA GLU A 21 -21.10 -26.37 0.08
C GLU A 21 -19.68 -26.55 -0.48
N GLU A 22 -19.15 -25.56 -1.20
CA GLU A 22 -17.77 -25.55 -1.69
C GLU A 22 -16.76 -25.49 -0.54
N ALA A 23 -17.01 -24.65 0.46
CA ALA A 23 -16.20 -24.55 1.67
C ALA A 23 -16.20 -25.84 2.51
N GLU A 24 -17.35 -26.51 2.65
CA GLU A 24 -17.47 -27.78 3.37
C GLU A 24 -16.74 -28.92 2.67
N LYS A 25 -16.75 -28.96 1.33
CA LYS A 25 -15.96 -29.94 0.55
C LYS A 25 -14.47 -29.76 0.78
N LEU A 26 -13.99 -28.51 0.82
CA LEU A 26 -12.59 -28.20 1.13
C LEU A 26 -12.21 -28.59 2.57
N ARG A 27 -13.12 -28.40 3.52
CA ARG A 27 -12.95 -28.74 4.93
C ARG A 27 -12.89 -30.25 5.17
N THR A 28 -13.83 -31.00 4.58
CA THR A 28 -13.97 -32.47 4.78
C THR A 28 -12.92 -33.28 4.03
N GLY A 29 -12.33 -32.75 2.95
CA GLY A 29 -11.25 -33.39 2.20
C GLY A 29 -9.89 -33.47 2.94
N GLN A 30 -9.76 -32.92 4.15
CA GLN A 30 -8.48 -32.80 4.88
C GLN A 30 -8.36 -33.59 6.20
N VAL A 31 -9.24 -34.55 6.50
CA VAL A 31 -9.08 -35.41 7.70
C VAL A 31 -9.33 -36.89 7.38
N PRO A 32 -8.29 -37.74 7.24
CA PRO A 32 -8.46 -39.18 7.43
C PRO A 32 -8.72 -39.44 8.92
N PRO A 33 -9.72 -40.27 9.29
CA PRO A 33 -10.05 -40.51 10.69
C PRO A 33 -8.95 -41.23 11.50
N ASP A 34 -7.97 -41.88 10.85
CA ASP A 34 -6.98 -42.75 11.51
C ASP A 34 -5.55 -42.63 10.91
N ALA A 35 -4.90 -41.47 11.07
CA ALA A 35 -3.48 -41.34 10.70
C ALA A 35 -2.58 -41.31 11.97
N PRO A 36 -1.65 -42.26 12.15
CA PRO A 36 -0.82 -42.33 13.35
C PRO A 36 0.12 -41.12 13.45
N ALA A 37 0.32 -40.64 14.68
CA ALA A 37 1.21 -39.55 15.00
C ALA A 37 2.62 -39.80 14.41
N GLY A 38 3.02 -39.00 13.42
CA GLY A 38 4.39 -39.02 12.91
C GLY A 38 4.58 -38.86 11.40
N LYS A 39 3.54 -38.74 10.58
CA LYS A 39 3.72 -38.39 9.16
C LYS A 39 3.06 -37.05 8.86
N SER A 40 3.91 -36.02 8.78
CA SER A 40 3.59 -34.73 8.17
C SER A 40 3.13 -34.98 6.73
N ALA A 41 1.82 -35.01 6.50
CA ALA A 41 1.29 -34.77 5.17
C ALA A 41 1.48 -33.27 4.91
N SER A 42 2.57 -32.94 4.21
CA SER A 42 2.79 -31.62 3.63
C SER A 42 1.65 -31.35 2.63
N VAL A 43 0.60 -30.67 3.08
CA VAL A 43 -0.47 -30.20 2.20
C VAL A 43 0.07 -29.05 1.35
N ASP A 44 -0.09 -29.14 0.03
CA ASP A 44 0.48 -28.20 -0.94
C ASP A 44 0.08 -26.73 -0.65
N PRO A 45 0.98 -25.75 -0.86
CA PRO A 45 0.68 -24.32 -0.67
C PRO A 45 -0.51 -23.79 -1.48
N LEU A 46 -0.79 -24.42 -2.64
CA LEU A 46 -1.91 -24.08 -3.51
C LEU A 46 -3.26 -24.30 -2.80
N THR A 47 -3.36 -25.34 -1.96
CA THR A 47 -4.56 -25.70 -1.20
C THR A 47 -4.94 -24.67 -0.14
N TRP A 48 -3.95 -24.00 0.47
CA TRP A 48 -4.19 -22.95 1.48
C TRP A 48 -4.64 -21.62 0.87
N SER A 49 -4.18 -21.31 -0.35
CA SER A 49 -4.73 -20.20 -1.12
C SER A 49 -6.21 -20.43 -1.44
N THR A 50 -6.58 -21.66 -1.82
CA THR A 50 -7.98 -22.05 -2.06
C THR A 50 -8.85 -21.92 -0.80
N ILE A 51 -8.34 -22.32 0.37
CA ILE A 51 -9.03 -22.13 1.66
C ILE A 51 -9.19 -20.65 2.01
N GLY A 52 -8.14 -19.85 1.81
CA GLY A 52 -8.20 -18.39 2.01
C GLY A 52 -9.21 -17.70 1.08
N ASN A 53 -9.29 -18.14 -0.18
CA ASN A 53 -10.27 -17.66 -1.14
C ASN A 53 -11.70 -18.07 -0.75
N ALA A 54 -11.91 -19.30 -0.30
CA ALA A 54 -13.21 -19.77 0.20
C ALA A 54 -13.68 -18.99 1.43
N TYR A 55 -12.76 -18.70 2.37
CA TYR A 55 -13.02 -17.83 3.53
C TYR A 55 -13.45 -16.42 3.12
N LEU A 56 -12.71 -15.78 2.20
CA LEU A 56 -13.05 -14.42 1.71
C LEU A 56 -14.36 -14.41 0.93
N HIS A 57 -14.63 -15.46 0.15
CA HIS A 57 -15.86 -15.58 -0.63
C HIS A 57 -17.07 -15.75 0.28
N LEU A 58 -16.99 -16.58 1.33
CA LEU A 58 -18.06 -16.75 2.31
C LEU A 58 -18.39 -15.43 3.04
N LYS A 59 -17.38 -14.71 3.53
CA LYS A 59 -17.59 -13.40 4.19
C LYS A 59 -18.33 -12.41 3.29
N ARG A 60 -17.90 -12.26 2.04
CA ARG A 60 -18.55 -11.36 1.08
C ARG A 60 -20.00 -11.77 0.78
N ARG A 61 -20.33 -13.06 0.86
CA ARG A 61 -21.68 -13.57 0.62
C ARG A 61 -22.61 -13.38 1.81
N ILE A 62 -22.08 -13.47 3.03
CA ILE A 62 -22.80 -13.12 4.27
C ILE A 62 -23.15 -11.62 4.22
N GLU A 63 -22.14 -10.76 4.04
CA GLU A 63 -22.31 -9.30 3.96
C GLU A 63 -23.32 -8.90 2.88
N SER A 64 -23.23 -9.51 1.69
CA SER A 64 -24.16 -9.23 0.59
C SER A 64 -25.61 -9.63 0.90
N LEU A 65 -25.84 -10.70 1.66
CA LEU A 65 -27.19 -11.15 2.02
C LEU A 65 -27.79 -10.25 3.11
N GLU A 66 -26.99 -9.84 4.10
CA GLU A 66 -27.37 -8.90 5.15
C GLU A 66 -27.69 -7.52 4.57
N GLU A 67 -26.87 -7.00 3.66
CA GLU A 67 -27.09 -5.71 2.99
C GLU A 67 -28.35 -5.71 2.12
N HIS A 68 -28.72 -6.86 1.54
CA HIS A 68 -29.99 -7.02 0.82
C HIS A 68 -31.19 -7.08 1.77
N TRP A 69 -31.02 -7.59 2.98
CA TRP A 69 -32.04 -7.57 4.02
C TRP A 69 -32.29 -6.16 4.55
N GLU A 70 -31.22 -5.43 4.90
CA GLU A 70 -31.32 -4.04 5.38
C GLU A 70 -32.03 -3.12 4.37
N ARG A 71 -31.65 -3.20 3.09
CA ARG A 71 -32.31 -2.42 2.03
C ARG A 71 -33.78 -2.82 1.82
N ALA A 72 -34.12 -4.08 2.06
CA ALA A 72 -35.50 -4.54 1.93
C ALA A 72 -36.34 -4.04 3.12
N GLU A 73 -35.77 -4.00 4.32
CA GLU A 73 -36.39 -3.44 5.52
C GLU A 73 -36.61 -1.92 5.39
N GLU A 74 -35.59 -1.17 4.94
CA GLU A 74 -35.69 0.27 4.68
C GLU A 74 -36.78 0.58 3.65
N PHE A 75 -36.80 -0.13 2.52
CA PHE A 75 -37.85 0.02 1.52
C PHE A 75 -39.25 -0.30 2.06
N ALA A 76 -39.38 -1.33 2.89
CA ALA A 76 -40.66 -1.69 3.49
C ALA A 76 -41.15 -0.64 4.49
N LEU A 77 -40.24 0.00 5.23
CA LEU A 77 -40.54 1.13 6.13
C LEU A 77 -40.99 2.36 5.35
N GLU A 78 -40.32 2.70 4.25
CA GLU A 78 -40.71 3.82 3.37
C GLU A 78 -42.09 3.63 2.74
N GLN A 79 -42.49 2.39 2.49
CA GLN A 79 -43.76 2.04 1.86
C GLN A 79 -44.86 1.67 2.88
N ALA A 80 -44.63 1.80 4.18
CA ALA A 80 -45.53 1.31 5.22
C ALA A 80 -46.95 1.90 5.14
N GLU A 81 -47.11 3.16 4.73
CA GLU A 81 -48.42 3.82 4.56
C GLU A 81 -49.12 3.42 3.25
N ASN A 82 -48.36 3.17 2.18
CA ASN A 82 -48.88 2.93 0.83
C ASN A 82 -49.09 1.45 0.51
N ALA A 83 -48.35 0.56 1.15
CA ALA A 83 -48.39 -0.89 0.94
C ALA A 83 -48.10 -1.64 2.26
N PRO A 84 -49.05 -1.64 3.22
CA PRO A 84 -48.90 -2.40 4.47
C PRO A 84 -48.79 -3.90 4.18
N GLY A 85 -47.79 -4.56 4.78
CA GLY A 85 -47.53 -6.00 4.62
C GLY A 85 -46.34 -6.37 3.72
N VAL A 86 -45.69 -5.39 3.08
CA VAL A 86 -44.46 -5.62 2.27
C VAL A 86 -43.32 -6.20 3.11
N LEU A 87 -43.18 -5.77 4.38
CA LEU A 87 -42.16 -6.30 5.29
C LEU A 87 -42.42 -7.78 5.61
N GLU A 88 -43.68 -8.14 5.86
CA GLU A 88 -44.11 -9.52 6.12
C GLU A 88 -43.87 -10.42 4.91
N GLU A 89 -44.03 -9.92 3.68
CA GLU A 89 -43.64 -10.65 2.46
C GLU A 89 -42.13 -10.90 2.39
N PHE A 90 -41.30 -9.89 2.71
CA PHE A 90 -39.84 -10.09 2.77
C PHE A 90 -39.43 -11.06 3.89
N ARG A 91 -40.06 -10.96 5.06
CA ARG A 91 -39.85 -11.89 6.18
C ARG A 91 -40.22 -13.32 5.80
N ALA A 92 -41.36 -13.52 5.13
CA ALA A 92 -41.76 -14.83 4.62
C ALA A 92 -40.74 -15.38 3.61
N HIS A 93 -40.17 -14.52 2.76
CA HIS A 93 -39.14 -14.94 1.81
C HIS A 93 -37.81 -15.27 2.49
N TRP A 94 -37.43 -14.53 3.53
CA TRP A 94 -36.24 -14.77 4.34
C TRP A 94 -36.31 -16.09 5.11
N THR A 95 -37.46 -16.37 5.73
CA THR A 95 -37.70 -17.63 6.44
C THR A 95 -37.81 -18.81 5.49
N ALA A 96 -38.53 -18.67 4.37
CA ALA A 96 -38.65 -19.73 3.36
C ALA A 96 -37.31 -20.14 2.76
N ASN A 97 -36.32 -19.24 2.73
CA ASN A 97 -34.97 -19.54 2.26
C ASN A 97 -34.00 -19.93 3.38
N ALA A 98 -34.44 -20.04 4.63
CA ALA A 98 -33.60 -20.37 5.78
C ALA A 98 -32.37 -19.43 5.88
N CYS A 99 -32.55 -18.14 5.57
CA CYS A 99 -31.44 -17.20 5.45
C CYS A 99 -30.68 -17.02 6.77
N ALA A 100 -31.39 -16.91 7.90
CA ALA A 100 -30.76 -16.78 9.22
C ALA A 100 -29.91 -18.00 9.60
N GLU A 101 -30.44 -19.21 9.37
CA GLU A 101 -29.72 -20.47 9.62
C GLU A 101 -28.51 -20.61 8.69
N SER A 102 -28.66 -20.19 7.43
CA SER A 102 -27.56 -20.21 6.45
C SER A 102 -26.44 -19.24 6.82
N ILE A 103 -26.76 -18.07 7.37
CA ILE A 103 -25.77 -17.12 7.87
C ILE A 103 -25.02 -17.73 9.07
N GLN A 104 -25.74 -18.27 10.06
CA GLN A 104 -25.11 -18.88 11.23
C GLN A 104 -24.15 -20.02 10.87
N GLU A 105 -24.55 -20.90 9.96
CA GLU A 105 -23.68 -22.00 9.52
C GLU A 105 -22.52 -21.49 8.67
N ALA A 106 -22.71 -20.45 7.85
CA ALA A 106 -21.63 -19.83 7.11
C ALA A 106 -20.60 -19.16 8.04
N GLU A 107 -21.05 -18.46 9.09
CA GLU A 107 -20.18 -17.86 10.10
C GLU A 107 -19.39 -18.92 10.87
N ARG A 108 -20.04 -20.04 11.20
CA ARG A 108 -19.37 -21.21 11.79
C ARG A 108 -18.28 -21.74 10.86
N LEU A 109 -18.58 -21.95 9.57
CA LEU A 109 -17.59 -22.40 8.59
C LEU A 109 -16.44 -21.40 8.41
N VAL A 110 -16.73 -20.10 8.44
CA VAL A 110 -15.71 -19.03 8.40
C VAL A 110 -14.77 -19.13 9.62
N LEU A 111 -15.32 -19.39 10.82
CA LEU A 111 -14.53 -19.61 12.02
C LEU A 111 -13.69 -20.89 11.92
N GLU A 112 -14.27 -22.00 11.46
CA GLU A 112 -13.58 -23.28 11.30
C GLU A 112 -12.45 -23.23 10.24
N LEU A 113 -12.67 -22.55 9.10
CA LEU A 113 -11.62 -22.33 8.09
C LEU A 113 -10.52 -21.41 8.62
N GLY A 114 -10.89 -20.38 9.40
CA GLY A 114 -9.94 -19.48 10.04
C GLY A 114 -9.06 -20.17 11.09
N THR A 115 -9.62 -21.10 11.88
CA THR A 115 -8.85 -21.88 12.85
C THR A 115 -7.94 -22.89 12.17
N ALA A 116 -8.39 -23.56 11.11
CA ALA A 116 -7.55 -24.46 10.31
C ALA A 116 -6.32 -23.74 9.74
N PHE A 117 -6.50 -22.52 9.21
CA PHE A 117 -5.41 -21.68 8.72
C PHE A 117 -4.41 -21.29 9.83
N ARG A 118 -4.91 -20.97 11.04
CA ARG A 118 -4.07 -20.65 12.20
C ARG A 118 -3.23 -21.84 12.69
N VAL A 119 -3.84 -23.03 12.82
CA VAL A 119 -3.14 -24.26 13.24
C VAL A 119 -2.04 -24.62 12.24
N GLN A 120 -2.24 -24.35 10.95
CA GLN A 120 -1.20 -24.54 9.93
C GLN A 120 -0.04 -23.55 10.08
N LEU A 121 -0.34 -22.26 10.32
CA LEU A 121 0.68 -21.24 10.50
C LEU A 121 1.54 -21.52 11.74
N GLU A 122 0.93 -22.03 12.81
CA GLU A 122 1.63 -22.46 14.02
C GLU A 122 2.50 -23.71 13.78
N ARG A 123 2.05 -24.65 12.94
CA ARG A 123 2.85 -25.83 12.52
C ARG A 123 4.06 -25.46 11.64
N GLN A 124 4.07 -24.29 11.02
CA GLN A 124 5.22 -23.76 10.27
C GLN A 124 6.23 -23.00 11.15
N THR A 125 5.97 -22.86 12.46
CA THR A 125 6.99 -22.40 13.41
C THR A 125 7.72 -23.61 14.02
N PRO A 126 8.98 -23.91 13.63
CA PRO A 126 9.73 -24.95 14.32
C PRO A 126 10.14 -24.42 15.70
N SER A 127 9.59 -25.02 16.75
CA SER A 127 10.23 -25.02 18.06
C SER A 127 11.58 -25.73 17.93
N SER A 128 12.65 -24.95 18.15
CA SER A 128 14.01 -25.34 18.53
C SER A 128 14.73 -26.42 17.70
N GLY A 129 15.75 -25.99 16.94
CA GLY A 129 16.78 -26.90 16.41
C GLY A 129 17.49 -26.42 15.14
N GLY A 130 18.40 -25.44 15.30
CA GLY A 130 19.56 -25.14 14.45
C GLY A 130 19.45 -25.17 12.91
N LEU A 131 19.51 -23.97 12.28
CA LEU A 131 20.26 -23.55 11.06
C LEU A 131 19.51 -22.45 10.27
N PRO A 132 20.20 -21.78 9.33
CA PRO A 132 21.01 -20.59 9.53
C PRO A 132 20.16 -19.30 9.53
N GLU A 133 20.74 -18.26 10.12
CA GLU A 133 20.19 -16.93 10.32
C GLU A 133 19.58 -16.36 9.02
N SER A 134 18.25 -16.44 8.88
CA SER A 134 17.56 -15.51 7.99
C SER A 134 17.88 -14.12 8.54
N VAL A 135 18.26 -13.20 7.66
CA VAL A 135 18.40 -11.79 8.02
C VAL A 135 17.03 -11.34 8.51
N LYS A 136 16.81 -11.42 9.83
CA LYS A 136 15.62 -10.90 10.48
C LYS A 136 15.76 -9.39 10.39
N LEU A 137 15.01 -8.80 9.47
CA LEU A 137 14.79 -7.35 9.48
C LEU A 137 14.35 -6.96 10.90
N PRO A 138 14.82 -5.80 11.43
CA PRO A 138 14.35 -5.30 12.71
C PRO A 138 12.81 -5.35 12.75
N PRO A 139 12.21 -5.71 13.90
CA PRO A 139 10.76 -5.78 14.01
C PRO A 139 10.15 -4.43 13.60
N PHE A 140 9.23 -4.47 12.64
CA PHE A 140 8.54 -3.27 12.16
C PHE A 140 7.66 -2.72 13.29
N GLU A 141 8.03 -1.55 13.81
CA GLU A 141 7.22 -0.84 14.80
C GLU A 141 6.35 0.20 14.13
N LEU A 142 5.04 0.09 14.35
CA LEU A 142 4.09 1.08 13.88
C LEU A 142 4.37 2.44 14.55
N PRO A 143 4.52 3.54 13.80
CA PRO A 143 4.76 4.86 14.38
C PRO A 143 3.57 5.33 15.22
N GLU A 144 3.83 6.24 16.17
CA GLU A 144 2.78 6.89 16.93
C GLU A 144 2.13 8.02 16.13
N PHE A 145 0.80 8.16 16.24
CA PHE A 145 0.04 9.22 15.58
C PHE A 145 -0.48 10.24 16.58
N LYS A 146 -0.09 11.51 16.40
CA LYS A 146 -0.42 12.62 17.32
C LYS A 146 -1.59 13.50 16.87
N GLY A 147 -2.11 13.30 15.67
CA GLY A 147 -3.19 14.13 15.10
C GLY A 147 -2.77 15.05 13.95
N ASP A 148 -1.61 14.82 13.32
CA ASP A 148 -1.22 15.55 12.10
C ASP A 148 -2.06 15.08 10.91
N MET A 149 -2.84 15.98 10.32
CA MET A 149 -3.69 15.66 9.18
C MET A 149 -2.90 15.14 7.97
N HIS A 150 -1.66 15.60 7.80
CA HIS A 150 -0.83 15.27 6.64
C HIS A 150 -0.18 13.88 6.78
N ALA A 151 0.16 13.49 8.00
CA ALA A 151 0.76 12.18 8.29
C ALA A 151 -0.27 11.05 8.44
N PHE A 152 -1.57 11.37 8.60
CA PHE A 152 -2.59 10.36 8.85
C PHE A 152 -2.77 9.34 7.71
N PRO A 153 -2.76 9.73 6.41
CA PRO A 153 -2.89 8.77 5.32
C PRO A 153 -1.81 7.69 5.37
N GLU A 154 -0.55 8.08 5.56
CA GLU A 154 0.57 7.15 5.67
C GLU A 154 0.44 6.27 6.93
N PHE A 155 0.16 6.86 8.09
CA PHE A 155 -0.07 6.11 9.32
C PHE A 155 -1.18 5.07 9.17
N TRP A 156 -2.30 5.45 8.55
CA TRP A 156 -3.44 4.57 8.36
C TRP A 156 -3.12 3.42 7.41
N GLU A 157 -2.42 3.67 6.30
CA GLU A 157 -1.99 2.60 5.37
C GLU A 157 -1.10 1.58 6.10
N MET A 158 -0.14 2.05 6.90
CA MET A 158 0.72 1.19 7.72
C MET A 158 -0.09 0.39 8.76
N PHE A 159 -1.01 1.06 9.48
CA PHE A 159 -1.88 0.43 10.47
C PHE A 159 -2.82 -0.58 9.82
N ALA A 160 -3.32 -0.26 8.62
CA ALA A 160 -4.27 -1.07 7.93
C ALA A 160 -3.67 -2.42 7.56
N VAL A 161 -2.53 -2.39 6.86
CA VAL A 161 -1.77 -3.58 6.46
C VAL A 161 -1.32 -4.41 7.65
N ALA A 162 -0.80 -3.76 8.70
CA ALA A 162 -0.24 -4.48 9.84
C ALA A 162 -1.32 -5.06 10.77
N VAL A 163 -2.45 -4.37 10.93
CA VAL A 163 -3.40 -4.62 12.03
C VAL A 163 -4.86 -4.64 11.57
N HIS A 164 -5.36 -3.62 10.86
CA HIS A 164 -6.79 -3.51 10.52
C HIS A 164 -7.24 -4.63 9.59
N ASP A 165 -6.49 -4.86 8.52
CA ASP A 165 -6.80 -5.82 7.47
C ASP A 165 -6.26 -7.21 7.80
N ASN A 166 -5.41 -7.31 8.83
CA ASN A 166 -4.90 -8.58 9.31
C ASN A 166 -6.03 -9.39 9.98
N PRO A 167 -6.44 -10.54 9.40
CA PRO A 167 -7.51 -11.35 9.95
C PRO A 167 -7.08 -12.17 11.17
N THR A 168 -5.77 -12.30 11.43
CA THR A 168 -5.25 -13.07 12.58
C THR A 168 -5.30 -12.29 13.89
N VAL A 169 -5.52 -10.98 13.84
CA VAL A 169 -5.61 -10.12 15.02
C VAL A 169 -7.09 -9.98 15.41
N PRO A 170 -7.50 -10.31 16.65
CA PRO A 170 -8.87 -10.10 17.11
C PRO A 170 -9.26 -8.61 17.09
N THR A 171 -10.50 -8.30 16.74
CA THR A 171 -11.01 -6.90 16.65
C THR A 171 -10.75 -6.09 17.91
N ILE A 172 -10.97 -6.68 19.08
CA ILE A 172 -10.69 -6.02 20.37
C ILE A 172 -9.21 -5.70 20.57
N SER A 173 -8.31 -6.57 20.11
CA SER A 173 -6.85 -6.36 20.13
C SER A 173 -6.43 -5.27 19.14
N LYS A 174 -7.09 -5.18 17.98
CA LYS A 174 -6.91 -4.06 17.04
C LYS A 174 -7.26 -2.73 17.70
N PHE A 175 -8.34 -2.69 18.48
CA PHE A 175 -8.75 -1.47 19.17
C PHE A 175 -7.78 -1.06 20.28
N LEU A 176 -7.31 -2.02 21.08
CA LEU A 176 -6.29 -1.78 22.09
C LEU A 176 -4.99 -1.24 21.47
N TYR A 177 -4.54 -1.87 20.38
CA TYR A 177 -3.34 -1.47 19.67
C TYR A 177 -3.49 -0.08 19.03
N LEU A 178 -4.63 0.20 18.41
CA LEU A 178 -4.97 1.52 17.87
C LEU A 178 -4.86 2.58 18.95
N LYS A 179 -5.58 2.44 20.08
CA LYS A 179 -5.51 3.40 21.20
C LYS A 179 -4.09 3.58 21.73
N GLY A 180 -3.29 2.51 21.81
CA GLY A 180 -1.90 2.59 22.27
C GLY A 180 -1.00 3.42 21.36
N LYS A 181 -1.23 3.36 20.03
CA LYS A 181 -0.47 4.09 19.01
C LYS A 181 -0.95 5.52 18.77
N LEU A 182 -2.13 5.88 19.23
CA LEU A 182 -2.59 7.27 19.21
C LEU A 182 -2.07 8.04 20.42
N LYS A 183 -1.69 9.31 20.19
CA LYS A 183 -1.26 10.28 21.20
C LYS A 183 -1.95 11.63 20.96
N GLY A 184 -1.81 12.55 21.91
CA GLY A 184 -2.27 13.93 21.75
C GLY A 184 -3.77 14.03 21.39
N GLU A 185 -4.09 14.85 20.41
CA GLU A 185 -5.46 15.12 19.97
C GLU A 185 -6.13 13.88 19.33
N ALA A 186 -5.38 13.07 18.59
CA ALA A 186 -5.91 11.85 18.00
C ALA A 186 -6.36 10.84 19.06
N HIS A 187 -5.63 10.72 20.17
CA HIS A 187 -6.05 9.86 21.28
C HIS A 187 -7.28 10.41 21.99
N LYS A 188 -7.32 11.72 22.27
CA LYS A 188 -8.48 12.38 22.91
C LYS A 188 -9.77 12.18 22.12
N LEU A 189 -9.69 12.16 20.78
CA LEU A 189 -10.83 11.97 19.90
C LEU A 189 -11.59 10.66 20.18
N ILE A 190 -10.87 9.57 20.47
CA ILE A 190 -11.45 8.24 20.65
C ILE A 190 -11.36 7.72 22.09
N SER A 191 -10.73 8.48 23.00
CA SER A 191 -10.56 8.06 24.40
C SER A 191 -11.86 7.77 25.14
N PRO A 192 -12.98 8.51 24.92
CA PRO A 192 -14.25 8.24 25.62
C PRO A 192 -14.91 6.91 25.22
N LEU A 193 -14.54 6.33 24.08
CA LEU A 193 -15.12 5.07 23.59
C LEU A 193 -14.65 3.89 24.44
N GLN A 194 -15.58 3.08 24.96
CA GLN A 194 -15.24 1.87 25.71
C GLN A 194 -14.78 0.74 24.78
N PHE A 195 -13.97 -0.20 25.27
CA PHE A 195 -13.51 -1.33 24.49
C PHE A 195 -14.67 -2.26 24.11
N SER A 196 -15.04 -2.26 22.82
CA SER A 196 -15.98 -3.20 22.22
C SER A 196 -15.72 -3.26 20.70
N GLU A 197 -16.19 -4.31 20.03
CA GLU A 197 -16.05 -4.43 18.58
C GLU A 197 -16.84 -3.36 17.83
N TYR A 198 -18.05 -3.05 18.30
CA TYR A 198 -18.86 -1.95 17.78
C TYR A 198 -18.11 -0.61 17.87
N ASN A 199 -17.57 -0.30 19.05
CA ASN A 199 -16.85 0.95 19.27
C ASN A 199 -15.52 1.03 18.51
N TYR A 200 -14.89 -0.11 18.16
CA TYR A 200 -13.73 -0.11 17.27
C TYR A 200 -14.08 0.43 15.89
N GLN A 201 -15.19 -0.02 15.31
CA GLN A 201 -15.65 0.48 14.02
C GLN A 201 -15.96 1.98 14.08
N GLN A 202 -16.61 2.43 15.16
CA GLN A 202 -16.87 3.86 15.40
C GLN A 202 -15.57 4.67 15.54
N ALA A 203 -14.57 4.14 16.26
CA ALA A 203 -13.27 4.79 16.41
C ALA A 203 -12.56 4.96 15.07
N VAL A 204 -12.54 3.91 14.24
CA VAL A 204 -11.95 3.95 12.88
C VAL A 204 -12.67 4.98 12.02
N GLN A 205 -14.00 5.00 12.03
CA GLN A 205 -14.80 5.97 11.26
C GLN A 205 -14.53 7.40 11.71
N LEU A 206 -14.48 7.68 13.02
CA LEU A 206 -14.17 9.01 13.55
C LEU A 206 -12.77 9.47 13.13
N LEU A 207 -11.76 8.61 13.24
CA LEU A 207 -10.40 8.96 12.83
C LEU A 207 -10.31 9.25 11.33
N LYS A 208 -10.90 8.38 10.49
CA LYS A 208 -10.95 8.62 9.03
C LYS A 208 -11.70 9.91 8.71
N LYS A 209 -12.88 10.14 9.30
CA LYS A 209 -13.66 11.37 9.04
C LYS A 209 -12.89 12.63 9.42
N THR A 210 -12.16 12.60 10.53
CA THR A 210 -11.40 13.75 11.02
C THR A 210 -10.11 13.97 10.22
N TYR A 211 -9.36 12.90 9.92
CA TYR A 211 -7.98 12.99 9.43
C TYR A 211 -7.76 12.49 8.00
N MET A 212 -8.64 11.66 7.40
CA MET A 212 -8.61 11.34 5.96
C MET A 212 -9.31 12.42 5.15
N ARG A 213 -8.63 13.54 4.95
CA ARG A 213 -9.12 14.69 4.17
C ARG A 213 -8.30 14.83 2.89
N PRO A 214 -8.61 14.07 1.83
CA PRO A 214 -7.83 14.08 0.59
C PRO A 214 -7.76 15.47 -0.07
N ASP A 215 -8.78 16.30 0.13
CA ASP A 215 -8.79 17.68 -0.40
C ASP A 215 -7.75 18.58 0.25
N ILE A 216 -7.50 18.41 1.56
CA ILE A 216 -6.49 19.19 2.30
C ILE A 216 -5.10 18.75 1.86
N LEU A 217 -4.87 17.44 1.74
CA LEU A 217 -3.62 16.89 1.25
C LEU A 217 -3.33 17.36 -0.18
N ARG A 218 -4.35 17.37 -1.05
CA ARG A 218 -4.24 17.90 -2.42
C ARG A 218 -3.79 19.36 -2.43
N ILE A 219 -4.45 20.23 -1.65
CA ILE A 219 -4.09 21.66 -1.58
C ILE A 219 -2.63 21.84 -1.16
N GLN A 220 -2.19 21.10 -0.14
CA GLN A 220 -0.80 21.14 0.31
C GLN A 220 0.16 20.65 -0.77
N LEU A 221 -0.10 19.51 -1.40
CA LEU A 221 0.77 18.97 -2.46
C LEU A 221 0.88 19.94 -3.64
N VAL A 222 -0.19 20.65 -3.99
CA VAL A 222 -0.14 21.73 -4.98
C VAL A 222 0.72 22.89 -4.51
N GLN A 223 0.62 23.29 -3.23
CA GLN A 223 1.48 24.33 -2.65
C GLN A 223 2.95 23.91 -2.65
N GLU A 224 3.25 22.65 -2.31
CA GLU A 224 4.61 22.10 -2.35
C GLU A 224 5.14 22.07 -3.78
N LEU A 225 4.33 21.65 -4.75
CA LEU A 225 4.67 21.68 -6.19
C LEU A 225 5.03 23.11 -6.64
N GLN A 226 4.25 24.10 -6.20
CA GLN A 226 4.51 25.52 -6.47
C GLN A 226 5.77 26.04 -5.76
N ALA A 227 6.04 25.56 -4.54
CA ALA A 227 7.18 25.98 -3.73
C ALA A 227 8.51 25.35 -4.19
N VAL A 228 8.50 24.32 -5.05
CA VAL A 228 9.73 23.74 -5.60
C VAL A 228 10.58 24.84 -6.26
N PRO A 229 11.86 24.99 -5.89
CA PRO A 229 12.72 26.01 -6.48
C PRO A 229 13.03 25.68 -7.96
N PRO A 230 13.15 26.70 -8.83
CA PRO A 230 13.60 26.48 -10.20
C PRO A 230 14.98 25.81 -10.25
N ALA A 231 15.14 24.85 -11.14
CA ALA A 231 16.39 24.17 -11.38
C ALA A 231 17.41 25.09 -12.07
N HIS A 232 18.68 24.94 -11.71
CA HIS A 232 19.76 25.59 -12.43
C HIS A 232 19.99 24.91 -13.80
N ASP A 233 20.66 25.59 -14.72
CA ASP A 233 21.04 25.04 -16.05
C ASP A 233 22.20 24.03 -15.96
N ILE A 234 22.06 23.06 -15.07
CA ILE A 234 23.00 21.98 -14.79
C ILE A 234 22.19 20.67 -14.70
N PRO A 235 22.60 19.59 -15.40
CA PRO A 235 21.82 18.35 -15.45
C PRO A 235 21.48 17.75 -14.08
N THR A 236 22.42 17.79 -13.13
CA THR A 236 22.21 17.27 -11.77
C THR A 236 21.16 18.07 -10.99
N SER A 237 21.15 19.40 -11.09
CA SER A 237 20.11 20.24 -10.47
C SER A 237 18.74 19.97 -11.09
N GLN A 238 18.67 19.86 -12.42
CA GLN A 238 17.43 19.56 -13.12
C GLN A 238 16.92 18.15 -12.76
N ARG A 239 17.81 17.17 -12.60
CA ARG A 239 17.47 15.81 -12.16
C ARG A 239 16.82 15.82 -10.78
N THR A 240 17.43 16.49 -9.80
CA THR A 240 16.88 16.56 -8.44
C THR A 240 15.50 17.23 -8.45
N THR A 241 15.36 18.37 -9.12
CA THR A 241 14.07 19.06 -9.26
C THR A 241 13.03 18.17 -9.94
N LEU A 242 13.38 17.48 -11.04
CA LEU A 242 12.47 16.56 -11.73
C LEU A 242 12.04 15.40 -10.84
N CYS A 243 12.96 14.79 -10.09
CA CYS A 243 12.61 13.70 -9.16
C CYS A 243 11.61 14.16 -8.10
N THR A 244 11.80 15.35 -7.52
CA THR A 244 10.86 15.93 -6.56
C THR A 244 9.49 16.18 -7.19
N LEU A 245 9.45 16.80 -8.39
CA LEU A 245 8.20 17.08 -9.09
C LEU A 245 7.47 15.80 -9.51
N LYS A 246 8.19 14.75 -9.96
CA LYS A 246 7.63 13.43 -10.24
C LYS A 246 7.00 12.82 -8.98
N ALA A 247 7.69 12.86 -7.85
CA ALA A 247 7.17 12.32 -6.59
C ALA A 247 5.92 13.03 -6.09
N LEU A 248 5.85 14.36 -6.22
CA LEU A 248 4.66 15.15 -5.88
C LEU A 248 3.51 14.88 -6.86
N TRP A 249 3.80 14.80 -8.16
CA TRP A 249 2.80 14.53 -9.18
C TRP A 249 2.14 13.16 -9.02
N VAL A 250 2.92 12.11 -8.71
CA VAL A 250 2.38 10.77 -8.44
C VAL A 250 1.34 10.79 -7.31
N GLN A 251 1.58 11.58 -6.26
CA GLN A 251 0.64 11.71 -5.16
C GLN A 251 -0.62 12.50 -5.57
N LEU A 252 -0.47 13.57 -6.35
CA LEU A 252 -1.59 14.34 -6.88
C LEU A 252 -2.48 13.51 -7.83
N GLU A 253 -1.87 12.70 -8.69
CA GLU A 253 -2.58 11.79 -9.60
C GLU A 253 -3.38 10.74 -8.81
N LYS A 254 -2.81 10.18 -7.73
CA LYS A 254 -3.53 9.26 -6.82
C LYS A 254 -4.78 9.90 -6.20
N LEU A 255 -4.77 11.22 -5.98
CA LEU A 255 -5.90 11.99 -5.43
C LEU A 255 -6.92 12.44 -6.49
N GLY A 256 -6.77 11.98 -7.74
CA GLY A 256 -7.70 12.23 -8.84
C GLY A 256 -7.47 13.54 -9.58
N GLU A 257 -6.27 14.14 -9.50
CA GLU A 257 -5.94 15.32 -10.31
C GLU A 257 -5.97 15.01 -11.81
N HIS A 258 -6.47 15.96 -12.60
CA HIS A 258 -6.65 15.74 -14.03
C HIS A 258 -5.29 15.68 -14.74
N PRO A 259 -4.94 14.56 -15.44
CA PRO A 259 -3.62 14.40 -16.04
C PRO A 259 -3.27 15.43 -17.12
N ALA A 260 -4.27 16.02 -17.78
CA ALA A 260 -4.06 17.07 -18.77
C ALA A 260 -4.11 18.50 -18.21
N SER A 261 -4.15 18.68 -16.88
CA SER A 261 -4.30 19.99 -16.24
C SER A 261 -3.22 20.99 -16.72
N THR A 262 -3.67 22.08 -17.33
CA THR A 262 -2.80 23.13 -17.88
C THR A 262 -2.04 23.87 -16.80
N ALA A 263 -2.66 24.09 -15.63
CA ALA A 263 -2.02 24.76 -14.49
C ALA A 263 -0.77 23.98 -14.03
N HIS A 264 -0.89 22.67 -13.82
CA HIS A 264 0.24 21.83 -13.38
C HIS A 264 1.36 21.78 -14.42
N LYS A 265 1.01 21.70 -15.71
CA LYS A 265 1.99 21.77 -16.82
C LYS A 265 2.77 23.08 -16.79
N CYS A 266 2.09 24.21 -16.61
CA CYS A 266 2.74 25.53 -16.50
C CYS A 266 3.65 25.61 -15.27
N THR A 267 3.15 25.23 -14.09
CA THR A 267 3.93 25.27 -12.85
C THR A 267 5.18 24.41 -12.94
N ILE A 268 5.10 23.19 -13.50
CA ILE A 268 6.26 22.32 -13.71
C ILE A 268 7.21 22.95 -14.72
N GLY A 269 6.69 23.48 -15.83
CA GLY A 269 7.52 24.08 -16.88
C GLY A 269 8.34 25.28 -16.40
N GLU A 270 7.78 26.11 -15.51
CA GLU A 270 8.47 27.23 -14.87
C GLU A 270 9.66 26.81 -14.00
N LYS A 271 9.75 25.53 -13.60
CA LYS A 271 10.85 25.02 -12.78
C LYS A 271 12.09 24.64 -13.59
N PHE A 272 12.05 24.68 -14.92
CA PHE A 272 13.17 24.27 -15.76
C PHE A 272 13.65 25.41 -16.67
N PRO A 273 14.95 25.41 -17.04
CA PRO A 273 15.48 26.36 -18.01
C PRO A 273 14.73 26.28 -19.35
N LEU A 274 14.54 27.43 -20.00
CA LEU A 274 13.84 27.55 -21.29
C LEU A 274 14.37 26.56 -22.34
N ARG A 275 15.69 26.40 -22.44
CA ARG A 275 16.33 25.46 -23.39
C ARG A 275 15.95 24.00 -23.16
N THR A 276 15.77 23.60 -21.91
CA THR A 276 15.31 22.25 -21.56
C THR A 276 13.84 22.10 -21.92
N MET A 277 13.03 23.11 -21.60
CA MET A 277 11.60 23.13 -21.90
C MET A 277 11.29 23.15 -23.40
N GLU A 278 12.04 23.88 -24.21
CA GLU A 278 11.90 23.89 -25.68
C GLU A 278 12.10 22.49 -26.26
N LYS A 279 13.19 21.82 -25.89
CA LYS A 279 13.50 20.45 -26.33
C LYS A 279 12.46 19.44 -25.83
N ALA A 280 12.00 19.59 -24.59
CA ALA A 280 10.94 18.73 -24.06
C ALA A 280 9.63 18.95 -24.82
N GLY A 281 9.28 20.21 -25.13
CA GLY A 281 8.12 20.58 -25.92
C GLY A 281 8.15 20.02 -27.35
N GLU A 282 9.31 19.95 -28.00
CA GLU A 282 9.46 19.29 -29.30
C GLU A 282 9.16 17.78 -29.22
N LEU A 283 9.65 17.08 -28.19
CA LEU A 283 9.36 15.67 -27.97
C LEU A 283 7.87 15.42 -27.71
N VAL A 284 7.23 16.32 -26.98
CA VAL A 284 5.82 16.22 -26.63
C VAL A 284 4.89 16.54 -27.81
N LYS A 285 5.23 17.52 -28.66
CA LYS A 285 4.47 17.83 -29.88
C LYS A 285 4.40 16.64 -30.85
N ASN A 286 5.45 15.82 -30.88
CA ASN A 286 5.48 14.60 -31.68
C ASN A 286 4.56 13.49 -31.13
N ALA A 287 4.05 13.63 -29.90
CA ALA A 287 3.18 12.65 -29.25
C ALA A 287 1.67 12.94 -29.41
N GLY A 288 1.27 14.11 -29.94
CA GLY A 288 -0.14 14.49 -30.21
C GLY A 288 -0.63 15.72 -29.44
N GLU A 289 -1.83 16.22 -29.79
CA GLU A 289 -2.41 17.48 -29.27
C GLU A 289 -2.81 17.41 -27.78
N ASP A 290 -3.07 16.23 -27.22
CA ASP A 290 -3.58 16.04 -25.86
C ASP A 290 -2.55 15.44 -24.88
N TRP A 291 -1.35 16.03 -24.82
CA TRP A 291 -0.31 15.53 -23.91
C TRP A 291 -0.64 15.77 -22.43
N THR A 292 -0.17 14.89 -21.55
CA THR A 292 -0.42 14.94 -20.10
C THR A 292 0.82 15.38 -19.32
N VAL A 293 0.67 15.70 -18.04
CA VAL A 293 1.81 16.02 -17.16
C VAL A 293 2.84 14.89 -17.16
N ASN A 294 2.40 13.61 -17.16
CA ASN A 294 3.31 12.46 -17.25
C ASN A 294 4.17 12.50 -18.54
N HIS A 295 3.57 12.81 -19.70
CA HIS A 295 4.31 12.96 -20.95
C HIS A 295 5.36 14.08 -20.88
N LEU A 296 5.05 15.21 -20.23
CA LEU A 296 6.03 16.28 -20.00
C LEU A 296 7.15 15.85 -19.07
N LEU A 297 6.83 15.20 -17.95
CA LEU A 297 7.81 14.72 -16.99
C LEU A 297 8.76 13.69 -17.63
N ASP A 298 8.26 12.85 -18.53
CA ASP A 298 9.08 11.88 -19.27
C ASP A 298 9.90 12.52 -20.39
N ALA A 299 9.36 13.53 -21.08
CA ALA A 299 10.13 14.29 -22.05
C ALA A 299 11.29 15.06 -21.38
N LEU A 300 11.04 15.65 -20.20
CA LEU A 300 12.07 16.29 -19.38
C LEU A 300 13.14 15.28 -18.95
N ASP A 301 12.73 14.09 -18.52
CA ASP A 301 13.63 12.98 -18.16
C ASP A 301 14.61 12.66 -19.31
N GLN A 302 14.07 12.46 -20.52
CA GLN A 302 14.85 12.18 -21.72
C GLN A 302 15.80 13.32 -22.10
N VAL A 303 15.36 14.57 -21.98
CA VAL A 303 16.19 15.73 -22.32
C VAL A 303 17.34 15.87 -21.32
N ILE A 304 17.07 15.72 -20.02
CA ILE A 304 18.09 15.81 -18.96
C ILE A 304 19.12 14.68 -19.10
N ASP A 305 18.69 13.45 -19.39
CA ASP A 305 19.60 12.33 -19.62
C ASP A 305 20.53 12.59 -20.83
N ARG A 306 19.98 13.09 -21.95
CA ARG A 306 20.78 13.47 -23.13
C ARG A 306 21.81 14.57 -22.81
N GLN A 307 21.47 15.53 -21.94
CA GLN A 307 22.41 16.56 -21.48
C GLN A 307 23.52 15.98 -20.58
N GLY A 308 23.20 14.98 -19.75
CA GLY A 308 24.17 14.25 -18.93
C GLY A 308 25.19 13.47 -19.78
N HIS A 309 24.72 12.73 -20.79
CA HIS A 309 25.58 11.97 -21.70
C HIS A 309 26.53 12.85 -22.53
N TYR A 310 26.14 14.07 -22.90
CA TYR A 310 27.01 15.01 -23.63
C TYR A 310 28.19 15.52 -22.77
N LYS A 311 27.99 15.73 -21.46
CA LYS A 311 29.08 16.14 -20.54
C LYS A 311 30.04 15.00 -20.23
N ASP A 312 29.57 13.76 -20.21
CA ASP A 312 30.44 12.60 -19.97
C ASP A 312 31.24 12.21 -21.23
N SER A 313 30.61 12.30 -22.42
CA SER A 313 31.27 12.09 -23.72
C SER A 313 32.20 13.23 -24.19
N THR A 314 32.21 14.37 -23.51
CA THR A 314 33.19 15.47 -23.74
C THR A 314 34.42 15.37 -22.82
N GLN A 315 34.45 14.46 -21.86
CA GLN A 315 35.66 14.16 -21.07
C GLN A 315 36.78 13.36 -21.77
N PRO A 316 36.57 12.53 -22.81
CA PRO A 316 37.65 11.78 -23.49
C PRO A 316 38.68 12.70 -24.16
N TRP A 317 38.27 13.91 -24.55
CA TRP A 317 39.08 14.87 -25.32
C TRP A 317 40.01 15.68 -24.40
N ARG A 318 39.69 15.80 -23.10
CA ARG A 318 40.52 16.50 -22.10
C ARG A 318 41.70 15.67 -21.57
N ARG A 319 41.86 14.42 -21.99
CA ARG A 319 43.07 13.59 -21.71
C ARG A 319 44.00 13.46 -22.93
N ARG A 320 44.25 14.55 -23.66
CA ARG A 320 45.39 14.64 -24.57
C ARG A 320 46.06 16.00 -24.50
N THR A 321 46.76 16.25 -23.39
CA THR A 321 47.87 17.20 -23.39
C THR A 321 49.17 16.41 -23.31
N SER A 322 49.74 16.23 -24.51
CA SER A 322 51.14 16.06 -24.89
C SER A 322 51.93 14.81 -24.44
N PRO A 323 52.59 14.12 -25.40
CA PRO A 323 53.56 13.08 -25.12
C PRO A 323 54.85 13.70 -24.59
N SER A 324 55.29 13.26 -23.41
CA SER A 324 56.67 13.44 -22.99
C SER A 324 57.57 12.66 -23.94
N SER A 325 58.42 13.35 -24.67
CA SER A 325 59.58 12.77 -25.34
C SER A 325 60.70 13.81 -25.34
N THR A 326 61.48 13.81 -24.26
CA THR A 326 62.91 14.14 -24.36
C THR A 326 63.66 12.90 -23.91
N VAL A 327 64.39 12.33 -24.88
CA VAL A 327 65.21 11.13 -24.79
C VAL A 327 66.45 11.37 -23.90
N HIS A 328 66.87 10.28 -23.27
CA HIS A 328 68.03 10.03 -22.41
C HIS A 328 69.35 10.76 -22.70
N ALA A 329 70.11 11.07 -21.63
CA ALA A 329 71.50 10.61 -21.48
C ALA A 329 72.02 10.64 -20.02
N ARG A 330 72.19 9.44 -19.44
CA ARG A 330 73.32 8.93 -18.61
C ARG A 330 74.00 9.84 -17.56
N HIS A 331 73.91 9.45 -16.28
CA HIS A 331 75.03 8.87 -15.51
C HIS A 331 74.54 8.31 -14.14
N PRO A 332 75.17 7.25 -13.58
CA PRO A 332 74.67 6.56 -12.39
C PRO A 332 75.29 7.06 -11.07
N GLU A 333 74.54 6.91 -9.99
CA GLU A 333 75.01 7.02 -8.59
C GLU A 333 76.20 6.09 -8.32
N PRO A 334 76.98 6.39 -7.26
CA PRO A 334 77.48 5.33 -6.41
C PRO A 334 77.09 5.45 -4.94
N MET A 335 77.01 4.26 -4.36
CA MET A 335 76.66 3.85 -2.99
C MET A 335 77.40 4.54 -1.83
N LYS A 336 76.64 4.68 -0.73
CA LYS A 336 76.96 4.56 0.71
C LYS A 336 78.38 4.10 1.10
N PHE A 337 79.00 4.73 2.11
CA PHE A 337 79.21 4.17 3.47
C PHE A 337 79.91 5.14 4.48
N GLN A 338 79.54 4.94 5.75
CA GLN A 338 79.94 5.48 7.07
C GLN A 338 81.34 6.08 7.31
N ARG A 339 81.42 7.08 8.24
CA ARG A 339 82.10 6.93 9.56
C ARG A 339 81.84 8.08 10.56
N SER A 340 81.48 7.66 11.76
CA SER A 340 81.63 8.19 13.14
C SER A 340 82.65 9.32 13.44
N THR A 341 82.17 10.33 14.22
CA THR A 341 82.68 11.00 15.49
C THR A 341 84.18 11.08 15.83
N PRO A 342 84.69 11.86 16.84
CA PRO A 342 84.04 12.67 17.92
C PRO A 342 84.72 14.04 18.26
N GLU A 343 84.23 14.71 19.35
CA GLU A 343 84.94 15.60 20.31
C GLU A 343 85.57 16.93 19.82
N GLY A 344 85.58 18.05 20.56
CA GLY A 344 85.14 18.35 21.92
C GLY A 344 85.40 19.84 22.25
N LYS A 345 84.80 20.28 23.38
CA LYS A 345 85.25 21.33 24.32
C LYS A 345 85.94 22.59 23.75
N SER A 346 85.36 23.76 24.00
CA SER A 346 85.63 24.49 25.25
C SER A 346 84.60 25.59 25.50
#